data_AF-Q1QP66-F1
#
_entry.id   AF-Q1QP66-F1
#
_cell.length_a   1.000
_cell.length_b   1.000
_cell.length_c   1.000
_cell.angle_alpha   90.00
_cell.angle_beta   90.00
_cell.angle_gamma   90.00
#
_symmetry.space_group_name_H-M   'P 1'
#
loop_
_entity.id
_entity.type
_entity.pdbx_description
1 polymer ?
#
loop_
_entity_poly.entity_id
_entity_poly.type
_entity_poly.pdbx_seq_one_letter_code
_entity_poly.pdbx_strand_id
1 'polypeptide(L)'
;MTASRWIVFLIAVITTLPAQAMSRHVAISAGSFFAAAVRCEEQHLITSGQVEDLLRALDPYLSKSDKANMAAGHARGAKDLQVFVAAEKKWVSFTADATSCYRVQGVLDDYRAQLGE
;
A
#
# COMPACT_ATOMS: atom_id res chain seq x y z
N MET A 1 -25.62 -8.67 -2.50
CA MET A 1 -24.50 -7.91 -3.10
C MET A 1 -24.04 -6.91 -2.07
N THR A 2 -23.06 -7.28 -1.25
CA THR A 2 -22.55 -6.43 -0.17
C THR A 2 -21.42 -5.61 -0.77
N ALA A 3 -21.71 -4.35 -1.13
CA ALA A 3 -20.70 -3.41 -1.58
C ALA A 3 -19.58 -3.37 -0.53
N SER A 4 -18.43 -3.90 -0.91
CA SER A 4 -17.25 -4.02 -0.05
C SER A 4 -16.80 -2.62 0.35
N ARG A 5 -16.95 -2.31 1.64
CA ARG A 5 -16.69 -1.04 2.35
C ARG A 5 -15.22 -0.55 2.32
N TRP A 6 -14.44 -0.97 1.34
CA TRP A 6 -13.05 -0.60 1.13
C TRP A 6 -12.86 0.61 0.20
N ILE A 7 -13.94 1.03 -0.46
CA ILE A 7 -13.94 1.98 -1.61
C ILE A 7 -13.74 3.44 -1.20
N VAL A 8 -13.65 3.76 0.09
CA VAL A 8 -13.50 5.15 0.54
C VAL A 8 -12.30 5.20 1.48
N PHE A 9 -11.53 6.28 1.43
CA PHE A 9 -10.46 6.65 2.37
C PHE A 9 -9.00 6.38 1.97
N LEU A 10 -8.64 6.61 0.71
CA LEU A 10 -7.24 6.90 0.32
C LEU A 10 -7.15 8.13 -0.60
N ILE A 11 -7.96 9.16 -0.33
CA ILE A 11 -7.83 10.46 -1.00
C ILE A 11 -7.52 11.52 0.06
N ALA A 12 -6.53 12.34 -0.30
CA ALA A 12 -6.01 13.53 0.36
C ALA A 12 -5.01 13.27 1.49
N VAL A 13 -3.71 13.44 1.19
CA VAL A 13 -2.91 14.59 1.68
C VAL A 13 -1.66 14.71 0.81
N ILE A 14 -1.71 15.60 -0.19
CA ILE A 14 -0.50 16.29 -0.69
C ILE A 14 -0.85 17.77 -0.74
N THR A 15 -0.95 18.39 0.43
CA THR A 15 -0.76 19.85 0.55
C THR A 15 0.67 20.07 0.98
N THR A 16 1.29 21.07 0.35
CA THR A 16 2.70 21.52 0.35
C THR A 16 3.25 21.94 1.72
N LEU A 17 3.09 21.10 2.74
CA LEU A 17 3.67 21.24 4.07
C LEU A 17 4.90 20.33 4.19
N PRO A 18 5.89 20.65 5.05
CA PRO A 18 7.06 19.79 5.26
C PRO A 18 6.55 18.39 5.56
N ALA A 19 7.00 17.40 4.77
CA ALA A 19 6.53 16.02 4.78
C ALA A 19 6.21 15.57 6.21
N GLN A 20 4.95 15.70 6.60
CA GLN A 20 4.54 15.34 7.94
C GLN A 20 4.65 13.82 7.97
N ALA A 21 5.50 13.31 8.87
CA ALA A 21 5.67 11.87 9.04
C ALA A 21 4.29 11.23 9.16
N MET A 22 4.07 10.16 8.38
CA MET A 22 2.79 9.49 8.37
C MET A 22 2.48 8.99 9.79
N SER A 23 1.19 8.93 10.13
CA SER A 23 0.82 8.24 11.36
C SER A 23 1.29 6.78 11.28
N ARG A 24 1.70 6.20 12.41
CA ARG A 24 2.17 4.80 12.48
C ARG A 24 1.24 3.83 11.77
N HIS A 25 -0.06 3.98 11.96
CA HIS A 25 -1.07 3.11 11.35
C HIS A 25 -1.14 3.27 9.83
N VAL A 26 -0.97 4.48 9.30
CA VAL A 26 -0.92 4.74 7.85
C VAL A 26 0.33 4.12 7.24
N ALA A 27 1.50 4.29 7.87
CA ALA A 27 2.74 3.68 7.40
C ALA A 27 2.68 2.13 7.42
N ILE A 28 2.13 1.53 8.48
CA ILE A 28 1.91 0.07 8.54
C ILE A 28 0.93 -0.38 7.44
N SER A 29 -0.15 0.37 7.23
CA SER A 29 -1.13 0.11 6.17
C SER A 29 -0.46 0.10 4.79
N ALA A 30 0.33 1.13 4.47
CA ALA A 30 1.06 1.23 3.21
C ALA A 30 2.04 0.06 3.02
N GLY A 31 2.83 -0.26 4.05
CA GLY A 31 3.74 -1.41 4.00
C GLY A 31 3.02 -2.73 3.72
N SER A 32 1.91 -2.99 4.42
CA SER A 32 1.12 -4.21 4.22
C SER A 32 0.44 -4.26 2.85
N PHE A 33 0.06 -3.11 2.29
CA PHE A 33 -0.45 -3.00 0.92
C PHE A 33 0.63 -3.36 -0.10
N PHE A 34 1.85 -2.84 0.05
CA PHE A 34 2.96 -3.22 -0.83
C PHE A 34 3.28 -4.72 -0.76
N ALA A 35 3.17 -5.34 0.41
CA ALA A 35 3.30 -6.80 0.51
C ALA A 35 2.20 -7.53 -0.29
N ALA A 36 0.96 -7.05 -0.24
CA ALA A 36 -0.12 -7.59 -1.06
C ALA A 36 0.12 -7.38 -2.56
N ALA A 37 0.70 -6.24 -2.95
CA ALA A 37 1.06 -5.94 -4.32
C ALA A 37 2.17 -6.86 -4.84
N VAL A 38 3.21 -7.12 -4.05
CA VAL A 38 4.24 -8.12 -4.39
C VAL A 38 3.61 -9.50 -4.61
N ARG A 39 2.63 -9.90 -3.80
CA ARG A 39 1.90 -11.16 -4.04
C ARG A 39 1.17 -11.16 -5.40
N CYS A 40 0.58 -10.03 -5.79
CA CYS A 40 -0.04 -9.91 -7.11
C CYS A 40 0.97 -9.98 -8.26
N GLU A 41 2.16 -9.41 -8.09
CA GLU A 41 3.27 -9.55 -9.06
C GLU A 41 3.76 -11.00 -9.16
N GLU A 42 3.93 -11.70 -8.03
CA GLU A 42 4.33 -13.11 -7.95
C GLU A 42 3.30 -14.05 -8.61
N GLN A 43 2.01 -13.70 -8.57
CA GLN A 43 0.95 -14.44 -9.26
C GLN A 43 0.78 -14.03 -10.73
N HIS A 44 1.61 -13.12 -11.24
CA HIS A 44 1.51 -12.57 -12.61
C HIS A 44 0.13 -11.93 -12.92
N LEU A 45 -0.53 -11.39 -11.89
CA LEU A 45 -1.83 -10.71 -12.04
C LEU A 45 -1.68 -9.20 -12.23
N ILE A 46 -0.49 -8.67 -11.95
CA ILE A 46 -0.06 -7.31 -12.29
C ILE A 46 1.37 -7.34 -12.83
N THR A 47 1.86 -6.21 -13.36
CA THR A 47 3.20 -6.13 -13.95
C THR A 47 4.27 -6.28 -12.87
N SER A 48 5.19 -7.23 -13.04
CA SER A 48 6.30 -7.44 -12.10
C SER A 48 7.27 -6.25 -12.06
N GLY A 49 7.74 -5.91 -10.86
CA GLY A 49 8.75 -4.87 -10.63
C GLY A 49 8.18 -3.47 -10.35
N GLN A 50 6.88 -3.26 -10.57
CA GLN A 50 6.24 -1.96 -10.32
C GLN A 50 6.28 -1.57 -8.84
N VAL A 51 6.16 -2.54 -7.93
CA VAL A 51 6.22 -2.27 -6.49
C VAL A 51 7.61 -1.79 -6.08
N GLU A 52 8.67 -2.42 -6.59
CA GLU A 52 10.05 -2.02 -6.27
C GLU A 52 10.34 -0.61 -6.79
N ASP A 53 9.98 -0.34 -8.05
CA ASP A 53 10.19 0.97 -8.67
C ASP A 53 9.44 2.08 -7.91
N LEU A 54 8.19 1.82 -7.53
CA LEU A 54 7.41 2.79 -6.78
C LEU A 54 7.97 3.01 -5.36
N LEU A 55 8.40 1.96 -4.66
CA LEU A 55 9.06 2.10 -3.36
C LEU A 55 10.35 2.91 -3.46
N ARG A 56 11.11 2.74 -4.55
CA ARG A 56 12.31 3.53 -4.83
C ARG A 56 11.99 5.00 -5.07
N ALA A 57 10.92 5.30 -5.82
CA ALA A 57 10.45 6.65 -6.06
C ALA A 57 9.92 7.33 -4.78
N LEU A 58 9.30 6.56 -3.87
CA LEU A 58 8.81 7.06 -2.59
C LEU A 58 9.92 7.32 -1.56
N ASP A 59 11.04 6.58 -1.61
CA ASP A 59 12.10 6.60 -0.59
C ASP A 59 12.58 8.00 -0.15
N PRO A 60 12.77 8.99 -1.06
CA PRO A 60 13.18 10.35 -0.71
C PRO A 60 12.15 11.13 0.11
N TYR A 61 10.87 10.77 0.03
CA TYR A 61 9.76 11.45 0.70
C TYR A 61 9.42 10.86 2.07
N LEU A 62 9.99 9.69 2.39
CA LEU A 62 9.68 8.95 3.62
C LEU A 62 10.64 9.33 4.75
N SER A 63 10.08 9.65 5.92
CA SER A 63 10.89 9.78 7.14
C SER A 63 11.43 8.43 7.60
N LYS A 64 12.45 8.43 8.47
CA LYS A 64 13.00 7.18 9.06
C LYS A 64 11.92 6.36 9.77
N SER A 65 10.96 7.01 10.45
CA SER A 65 9.84 6.34 11.10
C SER A 65 8.86 5.72 10.10
N ASP A 66 8.63 6.39 8.97
CA ASP A 66 7.75 5.87 7.92
C ASP A 66 8.34 4.57 7.36
N LYS A 67 9.62 4.60 6.98
CA LYS A 67 10.35 3.42 6.48
C LYS A 67 10.29 2.25 7.45
N ALA A 68 10.53 2.49 8.75
CA ALA A 68 10.48 1.45 9.77
C ALA A 68 9.07 0.86 9.94
N ASN A 69 8.03 1.70 9.96
CA ASN A 69 6.65 1.25 10.11
C ASN A 69 6.12 0.55 8.85
N MET A 70 6.48 1.03 7.66
CA MET A 70 6.21 0.36 6.39
C MET A 70 6.89 -1.00 6.33
N ALA A 71 8.16 -1.11 6.71
CA ALA A 71 8.85 -2.38 6.75
C ALA A 71 8.17 -3.38 7.71
N ALA A 72 7.72 -2.91 8.88
CA ALA A 72 6.96 -3.74 9.82
C ALA A 72 5.61 -4.21 9.25
N GLY A 73 4.89 -3.31 8.57
CA GLY A 73 3.64 -3.62 7.89
C GLY A 73 3.83 -4.63 6.75
N HIS A 74 4.87 -4.43 5.95
CA HIS A 74 5.23 -5.29 4.83
C HIS A 74 5.60 -6.69 5.31
N ALA A 75 6.51 -6.80 6.28
CA ALA A 75 6.96 -8.08 6.82
C ALA A 75 5.80 -8.92 7.38
N ARG A 76 4.88 -8.28 8.12
CA ARG A 76 3.70 -8.98 8.64
C ARG A 76 2.71 -9.33 7.54
N GLY A 77 2.42 -8.40 6.63
CA GLY A 77 1.47 -8.65 5.54
C GLY A 77 1.92 -9.78 4.61
N ALA A 78 3.23 -9.86 4.32
CA ALA A 78 3.82 -10.93 3.52
C ALA A 78 3.76 -12.29 4.21
N LYS A 79 4.00 -12.31 5.54
CA LYS A 79 4.00 -13.52 6.37
C LYS A 79 2.59 -14.09 6.56
N ASP A 80 1.64 -13.23 6.93
CA ASP A 80 0.30 -13.67 7.36
C ASP A 80 -0.73 -13.61 6.21
N LEU A 81 -0.33 -13.10 5.03
CA LEU A 81 -1.23 -12.80 3.91
C LEU A 81 -2.36 -11.86 4.32
N GLN A 82 -2.01 -10.73 4.92
CA GLN A 82 -2.96 -9.75 5.45
C GLN A 82 -2.60 -8.31 5.05
N VAL A 83 -3.62 -7.47 4.91
CA VAL A 83 -3.49 -6.02 4.77
C VAL A 83 -4.04 -5.36 6.03
N PHE A 84 -3.31 -4.37 6.56
CA PHE A 84 -3.75 -3.57 7.68
C PHE A 84 -4.64 -2.42 7.20
N VAL A 85 -5.79 -2.25 7.83
CA VAL A 85 -6.77 -1.19 7.53
C VAL A 85 -6.61 -0.08 8.54
N ALA A 86 -5.97 1.03 8.16
CA ALA A 86 -5.67 2.12 9.09
C ALA A 86 -6.92 2.69 9.79
N ALA A 87 -8.03 2.87 9.04
CA ALA A 87 -9.28 3.42 9.55
C ALA A 87 -9.93 2.52 10.63
N GLU A 88 -9.82 1.21 10.46
CA GLU A 88 -10.42 0.22 11.37
C GLU A 88 -9.42 -0.33 12.39
N LYS A 89 -8.14 0.02 12.25
CA LYS A 89 -7.01 -0.45 13.07
C LYS A 89 -6.95 -1.98 13.18
N LYS A 90 -7.29 -2.68 12.10
CA LYS A 90 -7.38 -4.14 12.05
C LYS A 90 -6.63 -4.74 10.88
N TRP A 91 -6.21 -5.98 11.03
CA TRP A 91 -5.67 -6.78 9.93
C TRP A 91 -6.80 -7.55 9.26
N VAL A 92 -6.77 -7.61 7.94
CA VAL A 92 -7.72 -8.39 7.15
C VAL A 92 -6.97 -9.28 6.19
N SER A 93 -7.41 -10.52 6.05
CA SER A 93 -6.85 -11.47 5.11
C SER A 93 -6.94 -10.94 3.68
N PHE A 94 -5.87 -11.17 2.93
CA PHE A 94 -5.74 -10.83 1.53
C PHE A 94 -5.55 -12.11 0.72
N THR A 95 -6.20 -12.18 -0.43
CA THR A 95 -6.03 -13.25 -1.40
C THR A 95 -5.68 -12.60 -2.73
N ALA A 96 -4.56 -13.04 -3.33
CA ALA A 96 -4.10 -12.53 -4.62
C ALA A 96 -4.89 -13.18 -5.77
N ASP A 97 -6.17 -12.87 -5.87
CA ASP A 97 -7.02 -13.22 -7.00
C ASP A 97 -7.12 -12.06 -8.01
N ALA A 98 -7.65 -12.33 -9.21
CA ALA A 98 -7.73 -11.34 -10.28
C ALA A 98 -8.50 -10.06 -9.89
N THR A 99 -9.55 -10.16 -9.07
CA THR A 99 -10.34 -9.00 -8.65
C THR A 99 -9.57 -8.16 -7.63
N SER A 100 -8.95 -8.83 -6.66
CA SER A 100 -8.15 -8.20 -5.62
C SER A 100 -6.92 -7.51 -6.22
N CYS A 101 -6.22 -8.16 -7.16
CA CYS A 101 -5.04 -7.61 -7.81
C CYS A 101 -5.36 -6.47 -8.79
N TYR A 102 -6.52 -6.50 -9.47
CA TYR A 102 -6.99 -5.35 -10.25
C TYR A 102 -7.17 -4.09 -9.38
N ARG A 103 -7.70 -4.24 -8.16
CA ARG A 103 -7.84 -3.11 -7.23
C ARG A 103 -6.49 -2.61 -6.73
N VAL A 104 -5.57 -3.52 -6.47
CA VAL A 104 -4.19 -3.18 -6.11
C VAL A 104 -3.53 -2.38 -7.23
N GLN A 105 -3.67 -2.79 -8.50
CA GLN A 105 -3.15 -2.04 -9.64
C GLN A 105 -3.67 -0.60 -9.66
N GLY A 106 -4.98 -0.40 -9.49
CA GLY A 106 -5.55 0.95 -9.48
C GLY A 106 -4.93 1.85 -8.41
N VAL A 107 -4.64 1.32 -7.22
CA VAL A 107 -3.97 2.09 -6.17
C VAL A 107 -2.49 2.37 -6.52
N LEU A 108 -1.78 1.42 -7.13
CA LEU A 108 -0.41 1.66 -7.62
C LEU A 108 -0.38 2.76 -8.70
N ASP A 109 -1.36 2.76 -9.61
CA ASP A 109 -1.50 3.77 -10.66
C ASP A 109 -1.77 5.16 -10.05
N ASP A 110 -2.60 5.24 -9.00
CA ASP A 110 -2.84 6.49 -8.27
C ASP A 110 -1.57 7.03 -7.60
N TYR A 111 -0.75 6.15 -7.02
CA TYR A 111 0.54 6.54 -6.44
C TYR A 111 1.51 7.08 -7.50
N ARG A 112 1.61 6.40 -8.64
CA ARG A 112 2.45 6.85 -9.77
C ARG A 112 2.01 8.21 -10.30
N ALA A 113 0.71 8.39 -10.50
CA ALA A 113 0.14 9.67 -10.94
C ALA A 113 0.45 10.82 -9.96
N GLN A 114 0.47 10.55 -8.65
CA GLN A 114 0.83 11.54 -7.63
C GLN A 114 2.33 11.88 -7.62
N LEU A 115 3.19 10.95 -8.01
CA LEU A 115 4.64 11.18 -8.14
C LEU A 115 5.04 11.78 -9.49
N GLY A 116 4.13 11.80 -10.46
CA GLY A 116 4.40 12.26 -11.83
C GLY A 116 5.08 11.21 -12.71
N GLU A 117 4.91 9.92 -12.39
CA GLU A 117 5.44 8.75 -13.11
C GLU A 117 4.39 7.99 -13.94
#